data_AF-Q7MA44-F1
#
_entry.id   AF-Q7MA44-F1
#
_cell.length_a   1.000
_cell.length_b   1.000
_cell.length_c   1.000
_cell.angle_alpha   90.00
_cell.angle_beta   90.00
_cell.angle_gamma   90.00
#
_symmetry.space_group_name_H-M   'P 1'
#
loop_
_entity.id
_entity.type
_entity.pdbx_description
1 polymer ?
#
loop_
_entity_poly.entity_id
_entity_poly.type
_entity_poly.pdbx_seq_one_letter_code
_entity_poly.pdbx_strand_id
1 'polypeptide(L)'
;MSASDFILTLGGSIRHEAPVVKYAINNALKMNKGSSLLCLHPLKDKAMENLGKNVTSLSYAPLKEEQAVAWLLQAALPREILRGSFLEYLEGKERWTSVEIPAANEGEEPTKEERYESLLASALGWEFDLRTSLTQASSPILVIGADLYAHPRATNIARMLGILQKHSAIKILLTPPSTNTLGVALLCDLDEEKGEYTIGYNTQGDFILSSLPERAHLLMPALNQQEGTFTNIDKRVIPLHPALPYEGYELNDIAKALGLKEEHTIHYTPLLPKEKGFLEVAFDSLPNHYENDGSEKRGYELAPVVDGVKKEEVLELEIPKEREDFKANAYARNPESQFSPWSARSSILQAKAGIYASSAMMESLGMEAGEELRLEGPEGSLTLPLYLDASMEGEFLAVSIYEHFGEAHPLFPTGYPFSHLSVKKAKS
;
A
#
# COMPACT_ATOMS: atom_id res chain seq x y z
N MET A 1 -5.35 -14.04 -6.91
CA MET A 1 -6.56 -13.48 -6.25
C MET A 1 -7.80 -14.34 -6.49
N SER A 2 -8.21 -14.57 -7.74
CA SER A 2 -9.52 -15.18 -8.07
C SER A 2 -9.80 -16.57 -7.48
N ALA A 3 -8.78 -17.37 -7.16
CA ALA A 3 -8.92 -18.69 -6.53
C ALA A 3 -8.77 -18.67 -4.99
N SER A 4 -8.60 -17.49 -4.39
CA SER A 4 -8.36 -17.37 -2.95
C SER A 4 -9.64 -17.60 -2.16
N ASP A 5 -9.51 -18.35 -1.05
CA ASP A 5 -10.57 -18.66 -0.10
C ASP A 5 -10.42 -17.93 1.24
N PHE A 6 -9.25 -17.37 1.53
CA PHE A 6 -9.05 -16.47 2.65
C PHE A 6 -8.16 -15.30 2.26
N ILE A 7 -8.73 -14.10 2.29
CA ILE A 7 -8.08 -12.86 1.87
C ILE A 7 -7.84 -12.02 3.11
N LEU A 8 -6.61 -11.57 3.30
CA LEU A 8 -6.25 -10.60 4.33
C LEU A 8 -5.77 -9.32 3.66
N THR A 9 -6.18 -8.17 4.18
CA THR A 9 -5.63 -6.87 3.77
C THR A 9 -5.00 -6.20 4.98
N LEU A 10 -3.82 -5.60 4.84
CA LEU A 10 -3.10 -4.95 5.92
C LEU A 10 -2.48 -3.63 5.46
N GLY A 11 -2.80 -2.54 6.18
CA GLY A 11 -2.11 -1.25 6.10
C GLY A 11 -2.16 -0.59 4.74
N GLY A 12 -3.39 -0.45 4.22
CA GLY A 12 -3.72 0.54 3.21
C GLY A 12 -5.22 0.64 3.07
N SER A 13 -5.70 1.80 2.62
CA SER A 13 -7.10 2.01 2.30
C SER A 13 -7.40 1.43 0.92
N ILE A 14 -7.46 0.09 0.81
CA ILE A 14 -7.51 -0.66 -0.46
C ILE A 14 -8.58 -0.14 -1.42
N ARG A 15 -9.75 0.27 -0.93
CA ARG A 15 -10.81 0.84 -1.77
C ARG A 15 -10.38 2.12 -2.47
N HIS A 16 -9.62 2.98 -1.80
CA HIS A 16 -9.18 4.29 -2.30
C HIS A 16 -7.84 4.20 -3.03
N GLU A 17 -6.90 3.39 -2.54
CA GLU A 17 -5.55 3.25 -3.10
C GLU A 17 -5.49 2.27 -4.27
N ALA A 18 -6.26 1.18 -4.22
CA ALA A 18 -6.21 0.12 -5.22
C ALA A 18 -7.61 -0.41 -5.59
N PRO A 19 -8.44 0.40 -6.28
CA PRO A 19 -9.78 -0.01 -6.71
C PRO A 19 -9.80 -1.33 -7.51
N VAL A 20 -8.76 -1.60 -8.29
CA VAL A 20 -8.61 -2.86 -9.05
C VAL A 20 -8.46 -4.06 -8.11
N VAL A 21 -7.69 -3.91 -7.03
CA VAL A 21 -7.51 -4.95 -6.00
C VAL A 21 -8.82 -5.16 -5.24
N LYS A 22 -9.51 -4.09 -4.84
CA LYS A 22 -10.88 -4.17 -4.25
C LYS A 22 -11.83 -4.95 -5.17
N TYR A 23 -11.82 -4.66 -6.47
CA TYR A 23 -12.65 -5.37 -7.45
C TYR A 23 -12.30 -6.86 -7.52
N ALA A 24 -11.01 -7.20 -7.54
CA ALA A 24 -10.56 -8.59 -7.53
C ALA A 24 -10.95 -9.34 -6.24
N ILE A 25 -10.88 -8.67 -5.08
CA ILE A 25 -11.36 -9.20 -3.79
C ILE A 25 -12.87 -9.47 -3.84
N ASN A 26 -13.66 -8.50 -4.30
CA ASN A 26 -15.11 -8.65 -4.44
C ASN A 26 -15.48 -9.82 -5.36
N ASN A 27 -14.74 -10.00 -6.46
CA ASN A 27 -14.96 -11.13 -7.37
C ASN A 27 -14.62 -12.47 -6.71
N ALA A 28 -13.50 -12.56 -5.99
CA ALA A 28 -13.14 -13.76 -5.24
C ALA A 28 -14.23 -14.11 -4.20
N LEU A 29 -14.71 -13.11 -3.44
CA LEU A 29 -15.79 -13.28 -2.46
C LEU A 29 -17.10 -13.80 -3.08
N LYS A 30 -17.42 -13.38 -4.30
CA LYS A 30 -18.63 -13.81 -5.02
C LYS A 30 -18.49 -15.18 -5.67
N MET A 31 -17.33 -15.48 -6.24
CA MET A 31 -17.12 -16.69 -7.04
C MET A 31 -16.75 -17.90 -6.16
N ASN A 32 -15.99 -17.69 -5.09
CA ASN A 32 -15.55 -18.76 -4.19
C ASN A 32 -16.48 -18.82 -2.97
N LYS A 33 -17.47 -19.71 -3.01
CA LYS A 33 -18.37 -19.91 -1.88
C LYS A 33 -17.59 -20.31 -0.63
N GLY A 34 -17.87 -19.63 0.48
CA GLY A 34 -17.17 -19.85 1.74
C GLY A 34 -15.88 -19.05 1.89
N SER A 35 -15.47 -18.30 0.86
CA SER A 35 -14.34 -17.38 1.02
C SER A 35 -14.64 -16.29 2.04
N SER A 36 -13.59 -15.81 2.69
CA SER A 36 -13.67 -14.76 3.72
C SER A 36 -12.61 -13.69 3.51
N LEU A 37 -12.89 -12.51 4.05
CA LEU A 37 -12.01 -11.35 4.00
C LEU A 37 -11.78 -10.82 5.41
N LEU A 38 -10.51 -10.66 5.79
CA LEU A 38 -10.08 -9.99 7.00
C LEU A 38 -9.42 -8.65 6.63
N CYS A 39 -10.05 -7.55 7.01
CA CYS A 39 -9.57 -6.19 6.79
C CYS A 39 -8.84 -5.68 8.04
N LEU A 40 -7.53 -5.48 7.95
CA LEU A 40 -6.70 -4.95 9.03
C LEU A 40 -6.26 -3.52 8.67
N HIS A 41 -6.93 -2.52 9.25
CA HIS A 41 -6.58 -1.12 9.02
C HIS A 41 -7.01 -0.24 10.21
N PRO A 42 -6.29 0.83 10.57
CA PRO A 42 -6.68 1.70 11.68
C PRO A 42 -8.07 2.33 11.52
N LEU A 43 -8.44 2.70 10.29
CA LEU A 43 -9.78 3.18 9.96
C LEU A 43 -10.67 2.03 9.48
N LYS A 44 -11.89 1.96 10.00
CA LYS A 44 -12.92 1.04 9.49
C LYS A 44 -13.66 1.65 8.30
N ASP A 45 -13.98 0.78 7.35
CA ASP A 45 -14.65 1.13 6.10
C ASP A 45 -15.86 0.22 5.88
N LYS A 46 -17.06 0.74 6.13
CA LYS A 46 -18.33 0.04 5.92
C LYS A 46 -18.49 -0.45 4.49
N ALA A 47 -17.93 0.25 3.50
CA ALA A 47 -18.05 -0.17 2.12
C ALA A 47 -17.25 -1.45 1.84
N MET A 48 -16.15 -1.68 2.58
CA MET A 48 -15.41 -2.94 2.56
C MET A 48 -16.17 -4.06 3.28
N GLU A 49 -16.76 -3.77 4.44
CA GLU A 49 -17.59 -4.74 5.19
C GLU A 49 -18.81 -5.19 4.38
N ASN A 50 -19.41 -4.28 3.62
CA ASN A 50 -20.57 -4.57 2.77
C ASN A 50 -20.24 -5.40 1.51
N LEU A 51 -18.98 -5.80 1.29
CA LEU A 51 -18.63 -6.67 0.16
C LEU A 51 -19.20 -8.09 0.31
N GLY A 52 -19.46 -8.55 1.54
CA GLY A 52 -20.00 -9.89 1.78
C GLY A 52 -20.26 -10.19 3.25
N LYS A 53 -20.92 -11.32 3.52
CA LYS A 53 -21.26 -11.74 4.90
C LYS A 53 -20.05 -12.23 5.70
N ASN A 54 -19.02 -12.72 5.02
CA ASN A 54 -17.80 -13.27 5.62
C ASN A 54 -16.67 -12.23 5.62
N VAL A 55 -17.00 -10.96 5.80
CA VAL A 55 -16.01 -9.88 5.91
C VAL A 55 -15.91 -9.46 7.37
N THR A 56 -14.69 -9.47 7.90
CA THR A 56 -14.39 -9.00 9.25
C THR A 56 -13.41 -7.84 9.16
N SER A 57 -13.67 -6.73 9.84
CA SER A 57 -12.73 -5.62 9.96
C SER A 57 -12.20 -5.53 11.38
N LEU A 58 -10.88 -5.53 11.53
CA LEU A 58 -10.20 -5.33 12.79
C LEU A 58 -9.37 -4.05 12.72
N SER A 59 -9.66 -3.11 13.62
CA SER A 59 -8.95 -1.84 13.73
C SER A 59 -7.83 -1.93 14.76
N TYR A 60 -6.75 -1.19 14.53
CA TYR A 60 -5.61 -1.09 15.45
C TYR A 60 -5.09 0.36 15.48
N ALA A 61 -4.32 0.70 16.50
CA ALA A 61 -3.69 2.02 16.57
C ALA A 61 -2.56 2.12 15.53
N PRO A 62 -2.38 3.27 14.83
CA PRO A 62 -1.24 3.47 13.94
C PRO A 62 0.11 3.20 14.60
N LEU A 63 1.09 2.75 13.82
CA LEU A 63 2.39 2.19 14.24
C LEU A 63 2.32 0.83 14.93
N LYS A 64 1.15 0.15 14.92
CA LYS A 64 1.01 -1.25 15.35
C LYS A 64 1.07 -2.29 14.22
N GLU A 65 1.43 -1.88 13.01
CA GLU A 65 1.55 -2.74 11.83
C GLU A 65 2.60 -3.85 12.05
N GLU A 66 3.70 -3.54 12.75
CA GLU A 66 4.74 -4.53 13.09
C GLU A 66 4.18 -5.65 13.99
N GLN A 67 3.32 -5.32 14.97
CA GLN A 67 2.64 -6.28 15.83
C GLN A 67 1.58 -7.09 15.08
N ALA A 68 0.85 -6.46 14.15
CA ALA A 68 -0.10 -7.15 13.28
C ALA A 68 0.61 -8.21 12.40
N VAL A 69 1.79 -7.89 11.87
CA VAL A 69 2.62 -8.85 11.14
C VAL A 69 3.19 -9.92 12.08
N ALA A 70 3.61 -9.57 13.29
CA ALA A 70 4.03 -10.56 14.29
C ALA A 70 2.91 -11.56 14.64
N TRP A 71 1.67 -11.09 14.75
CA TRP A 71 0.48 -11.94 14.93
C TRP A 71 0.28 -12.90 13.76
N LEU A 72 0.44 -12.43 12.52
CA LEU A 72 0.40 -13.27 11.33
C LEU A 72 1.49 -14.35 11.34
N LEU A 73 2.73 -13.99 11.70
CA LEU A 73 3.84 -14.95 11.81
C LEU A 73 3.54 -16.01 12.86
N GLN A 74 3.07 -15.59 14.03
CA GLN A 74 2.75 -16.49 15.13
C GLN A 74 1.63 -17.47 14.76
N ALA A 75 0.58 -17.00 14.08
CA ALA A 75 -0.54 -17.84 13.67
C ALA A 75 -0.18 -18.80 12.51
N ALA A 76 0.64 -18.35 11.56
CA ALA A 76 0.92 -19.09 10.32
C ALA A 76 2.10 -20.06 10.42
N LEU A 77 3.07 -19.80 11.30
CA LEU A 77 4.34 -20.52 11.31
C LEU A 77 4.53 -21.37 12.56
N PRO A 78 5.18 -22.54 12.44
CA PRO A 78 5.59 -23.31 13.59
C PRO A 78 6.77 -22.64 14.30
N ARG A 79 6.86 -22.89 15.61
CA ARG A 79 7.78 -22.21 16.51
C ARG A 79 9.25 -22.40 16.15
N GLU A 80 9.64 -23.49 15.49
CA GLU A 80 11.04 -23.78 15.13
C GLU A 80 11.61 -22.82 14.07
N ILE A 81 10.72 -22.18 13.31
CA ILE A 81 11.05 -21.18 12.29
C ILE A 81 11.22 -19.80 12.94
N LEU A 82 10.42 -19.53 13.96
CA LEU A 82 10.48 -18.32 14.78
C LEU A 82 11.71 -18.44 15.70
N ARG A 83 12.77 -17.67 15.47
CA ARG A 83 14.04 -17.77 16.23
C ARG A 83 14.53 -16.39 16.69
N GLY A 84 15.52 -16.40 17.59
CA GLY A 84 16.23 -15.21 18.05
C GLY A 84 15.30 -14.18 18.70
N SER A 85 15.47 -12.91 18.33
CA SER A 85 14.76 -11.79 18.92
C SER A 85 13.23 -11.85 18.81
N PHE A 86 12.67 -12.60 17.85
CA PHE A 86 11.22 -12.79 17.80
C PHE A 86 10.71 -13.69 18.94
N LEU A 87 11.43 -14.75 19.30
CA LEU A 87 11.06 -15.56 20.47
C LEU A 87 11.26 -14.76 21.76
N GLU A 88 12.32 -13.97 21.86
CA GLU A 88 12.54 -13.07 23.00
C GLU A 88 11.38 -12.08 23.17
N TYR A 89 10.88 -11.54 22.07
CA TYR A 89 9.71 -10.69 22.04
C TYR A 89 8.45 -11.40 22.58
N LEU A 90 8.19 -12.65 22.15
CA LEU A 90 7.05 -13.43 22.65
C LEU A 90 7.21 -13.81 24.12
N GLU A 91 8.41 -14.17 24.55
CA GLU A 91 8.69 -14.69 25.90
C GLU A 91 8.94 -13.60 26.95
N GLY A 92 8.93 -12.33 26.55
CA GLY A 92 9.09 -11.16 27.43
C GLY A 92 8.02 -11.11 28.52
N LYS A 93 8.28 -11.77 29.66
CA LYS A 93 7.32 -12.00 30.75
C LYS A 93 6.68 -10.74 31.31
N GLU A 94 7.39 -9.61 31.35
CA GLU A 94 6.86 -8.34 31.87
C GLU A 94 5.74 -7.75 31.01
N ARG A 95 5.59 -8.21 29.75
CA ARG A 95 4.61 -7.67 28.80
C ARG A 95 3.22 -8.29 28.89
N TRP A 96 3.14 -9.53 29.36
CA TRP A 96 1.93 -10.35 29.27
C TRP A 96 1.27 -10.64 30.62
N THR A 97 1.72 -9.98 31.69
CA THR A 97 1.32 -10.27 33.08
C THR A 97 -0.16 -10.04 33.42
N SER A 98 -0.95 -9.45 32.53
CA SER A 98 -2.33 -9.02 32.80
C SER A 98 -3.40 -9.57 31.87
N VAL A 99 -3.09 -10.53 30.99
CA VAL A 99 -4.05 -11.05 30.00
C VAL A 99 -4.47 -12.48 30.37
N GLU A 100 -5.75 -12.67 30.69
CA GLU A 100 -6.36 -14.00 30.78
C GLU A 100 -6.54 -14.56 29.37
N ILE A 101 -6.13 -15.81 29.17
CA ILE A 101 -6.12 -16.44 27.85
C ILE A 101 -7.15 -17.56 27.86
N PRO A 102 -8.21 -17.45 27.05
CA PRO A 102 -9.22 -18.50 26.97
C PRO A 102 -8.61 -19.77 26.35
N ALA A 103 -8.98 -20.92 26.90
CA ALA A 103 -8.66 -22.20 26.29
C ALA A 103 -9.48 -22.40 25.00
N ALA A 104 -8.90 -23.08 24.01
CA ALA A 104 -9.60 -23.44 22.79
C ALA A 104 -10.81 -24.38 23.07
N ASN A 105 -10.73 -25.19 24.13
CA ASN A 105 -11.78 -26.10 24.61
C ASN A 105 -11.93 -26.03 26.15
N GLU A 106 -13.13 -26.26 26.67
CA GLU A 106 -13.35 -26.39 28.12
C GLU A 106 -12.53 -27.55 28.70
N GLY A 107 -11.54 -27.25 29.53
CA GLY A 107 -10.75 -28.23 30.29
C GLY A 107 -9.36 -28.56 29.74
N GLU A 108 -8.92 -27.97 28.62
CA GLU A 108 -7.56 -28.11 28.08
C GLU A 108 -6.73 -26.83 28.31
N GLU A 109 -5.45 -26.96 28.66
CA GLU A 109 -4.55 -25.81 28.67
C GLU A 109 -4.17 -25.43 27.23
N PRO A 110 -4.24 -24.15 26.84
CA PRO A 110 -3.83 -23.72 25.51
C PRO A 110 -2.34 -24.02 25.28
N THR A 111 -2.01 -24.44 24.06
CA THR A 111 -0.62 -24.59 23.64
C THR A 111 0.12 -23.25 23.74
N LYS A 112 1.46 -23.27 23.76
CA LYS A 112 2.24 -22.02 23.78
C LYS A 112 1.94 -21.17 22.54
N GLU A 113 1.72 -21.81 21.41
CA GLU A 113 1.47 -21.19 20.12
C GLU A 113 0.14 -20.44 20.10
N GLU A 114 -0.93 -21.10 20.54
CA GLU A 114 -2.26 -20.48 20.73
C GLU A 114 -2.20 -19.36 21.76
N ARG A 115 -1.48 -19.60 22.86
CA ARG A 115 -1.28 -18.61 23.91
C ARG A 115 -0.69 -17.30 23.38
N TYR A 116 0.40 -17.37 22.62
CA TYR A 116 1.05 -16.18 22.09
C TYR A 116 0.23 -15.49 21.00
N GLU A 117 -0.53 -16.25 20.21
CA GLU A 117 -1.45 -15.69 19.23
C GLU A 117 -2.54 -14.86 19.90
N SER A 118 -3.20 -15.39 20.94
CA SER A 118 -4.23 -14.67 21.70
C SER A 118 -3.66 -13.43 22.40
N LEU A 119 -2.45 -13.51 22.93
CA LEU A 119 -1.76 -12.37 23.54
C LEU A 119 -1.52 -11.24 22.54
N LEU A 120 -1.04 -11.56 21.33
CA LEU A 120 -0.81 -10.57 20.28
C LEU A 120 -2.12 -9.96 19.78
N ALA A 121 -3.16 -10.78 19.59
CA ALA A 121 -4.48 -10.29 19.23
C ALA A 121 -5.03 -9.33 20.31
N SER A 122 -4.94 -9.71 21.59
CA SER A 122 -5.39 -8.88 22.71
C SER A 122 -4.65 -7.54 22.79
N ALA A 123 -3.33 -7.53 22.58
CA ALA A 123 -2.54 -6.29 22.54
C ALA A 123 -2.92 -5.34 21.38
N LEU A 124 -3.58 -5.88 20.35
CA LEU A 124 -4.15 -5.14 19.22
C LEU A 124 -5.65 -4.81 19.42
N GLY A 125 -6.27 -5.30 20.50
CA GLY A 125 -7.69 -5.13 20.78
C GLY A 125 -8.57 -6.05 19.92
N TRP A 126 -8.05 -7.19 19.50
CA TRP A 126 -8.71 -8.14 18.61
C TRP A 126 -9.13 -9.40 19.33
N GLU A 127 -10.30 -9.90 18.93
CA GLU A 127 -10.80 -11.23 19.28
C GLU A 127 -11.06 -11.98 17.98
N PHE A 128 -10.01 -12.59 17.42
CA PHE A 128 -10.08 -13.32 16.15
C PHE A 128 -9.12 -14.50 16.16
N ASP A 129 -9.62 -15.68 15.80
CA ASP A 129 -8.82 -16.90 15.64
C ASP A 129 -8.28 -16.97 14.20
N LEU A 130 -7.06 -16.48 14.04
CA LEU A 130 -6.41 -16.43 12.75
C LEU A 130 -5.85 -17.80 12.36
N ARG A 131 -5.27 -18.55 13.30
CA ARG A 131 -4.69 -19.87 13.03
C ARG A 131 -5.72 -20.83 12.47
N THR A 132 -6.92 -20.90 13.02
CA THR A 132 -7.98 -21.76 12.48
C THR A 132 -8.35 -21.33 11.06
N SER A 133 -8.54 -20.03 10.83
CA SER A 133 -8.85 -19.48 9.50
C SER A 133 -7.76 -19.82 8.47
N LEU A 134 -6.48 -19.68 8.85
CA LEU A 134 -5.34 -20.03 8.00
C LEU A 134 -5.21 -21.54 7.75
N THR A 135 -5.51 -22.37 8.75
CA THR A 135 -5.42 -23.84 8.64
C THR A 135 -6.54 -24.39 7.74
N GLN A 136 -7.71 -23.75 7.73
CA GLN A 136 -8.83 -24.12 6.88
C GLN A 136 -8.68 -23.62 5.44
N ALA A 137 -7.91 -22.55 5.23
CA ALA A 137 -7.68 -21.96 3.91
C ALA A 137 -6.75 -22.82 3.05
N SER A 138 -7.18 -23.10 1.83
CA SER A 138 -6.40 -23.79 0.81
C SER A 138 -5.54 -22.84 -0.02
N SER A 139 -5.96 -21.57 -0.17
CA SER A 139 -5.23 -20.57 -0.95
C SER A 139 -5.30 -19.19 -0.29
N PRO A 140 -4.68 -19.01 0.89
CA PRO A 140 -4.66 -17.74 1.59
C PRO A 140 -3.80 -16.70 0.86
N ILE A 141 -4.28 -15.47 0.78
CA ILE A 141 -3.54 -14.33 0.22
C ILE A 141 -3.52 -13.16 1.21
N LEU A 142 -2.35 -12.55 1.38
CA LEU A 142 -2.13 -11.35 2.17
C LEU A 142 -1.83 -10.18 1.22
N VAL A 143 -2.72 -9.19 1.20
CA VAL A 143 -2.56 -7.94 0.46
C VAL A 143 -1.98 -6.89 1.41
N ILE A 144 -0.82 -6.37 1.07
CA ILE A 144 -0.13 -5.31 1.81
C ILE A 144 -0.36 -3.98 1.10
N GLY A 145 -0.89 -3.01 1.82
CA GLY A 145 -1.08 -1.64 1.35
C GLY A 145 0.18 -0.78 1.53
N ALA A 146 0.08 0.48 1.11
CA ALA A 146 1.23 1.39 1.05
C ALA A 146 1.63 1.96 2.42
N ASP A 147 0.77 1.90 3.44
CA ASP A 147 1.07 2.44 4.77
C ASP A 147 2.33 1.77 5.37
N LEU A 148 2.54 0.48 5.05
CA LEU A 148 3.69 -0.30 5.53
C LEU A 148 5.02 0.16 4.91
N TYR A 149 5.00 0.78 3.73
CA TYR A 149 6.22 1.18 3.02
C TYR A 149 6.90 2.38 3.69
N ALA A 150 6.10 3.29 4.23
CA ALA A 150 6.57 4.47 4.96
C ALA A 150 6.63 4.26 6.48
N HIS A 151 6.36 3.05 6.96
CA HIS A 151 6.45 2.74 8.38
C HIS A 151 7.91 2.88 8.86
N PRO A 152 8.20 3.48 10.04
CA PRO A 152 9.56 3.63 10.57
C PRO A 152 10.33 2.31 10.76
N ARG A 153 9.60 1.18 10.75
CA ARG A 153 10.11 -0.20 10.85
C ARG A 153 9.88 -1.01 9.57
N ALA A 154 9.68 -0.36 8.42
CA ALA A 154 9.36 -1.02 7.16
C ALA A 154 10.34 -2.15 6.81
N THR A 155 11.64 -1.99 7.10
CA THR A 155 12.66 -3.03 6.92
C THR A 155 12.36 -4.28 7.74
N ASN A 156 12.04 -4.16 9.03
CA ASN A 156 11.75 -5.31 9.89
C ASN A 156 10.43 -5.97 9.49
N ILE A 157 9.42 -5.16 9.13
CA ILE A 157 8.16 -5.64 8.56
C ILE A 157 8.41 -6.46 7.28
N ALA A 158 9.23 -5.96 6.36
CA ALA A 158 9.58 -6.65 5.12
C ALA A 158 10.31 -7.98 5.40
N ARG A 159 11.23 -8.02 6.39
CA ARG A 159 11.87 -9.27 6.82
C ARG A 159 10.84 -10.29 7.32
N MET A 160 9.91 -9.88 8.17
CA MET A 160 8.84 -10.76 8.66
C MET A 160 7.95 -11.27 7.53
N LEU A 161 7.52 -10.40 6.61
CA LEU A 161 6.74 -10.78 5.43
C LEU A 161 7.51 -11.76 4.52
N GLY A 162 8.82 -11.57 4.36
CA GLY A 162 9.69 -12.49 3.62
C GLY A 162 9.75 -13.89 4.27
N ILE A 163 9.88 -13.96 5.59
CA ILE A 163 9.82 -15.21 6.36
C ILE A 163 8.45 -15.87 6.19
N LEU A 164 7.36 -15.10 6.32
CA LEU A 164 6.00 -15.58 6.16
C LEU A 164 5.76 -16.20 4.77
N GLN A 165 6.14 -15.49 3.70
CA GLN A 165 6.02 -15.97 2.32
C GLN A 165 6.86 -17.23 2.06
N LYS A 166 8.05 -17.32 2.67
CA LYS A 166 8.98 -18.45 2.48
C LYS A 166 8.50 -19.72 3.19
N HIS A 167 7.87 -19.56 4.36
CA HIS A 167 7.59 -20.67 5.27
C HIS A 167 6.10 -21.00 5.46
N SER A 168 5.20 -20.33 4.74
CA SER A 168 3.77 -20.61 4.75
C SER A 168 3.19 -20.78 3.34
N ALA A 169 1.94 -21.24 3.24
CA ALA A 169 1.19 -21.27 1.99
C ALA A 169 0.67 -19.89 1.56
N ILE A 170 0.76 -18.88 2.42
CA ILE A 170 0.24 -17.52 2.19
C ILE A 170 1.01 -16.90 1.02
N LYS A 171 0.27 -16.40 0.03
CA LYS A 171 0.84 -15.56 -1.03
C LYS A 171 0.72 -14.10 -0.65
N ILE A 172 1.82 -13.36 -0.78
CA ILE A 172 1.85 -11.93 -0.48
C ILE A 172 1.75 -11.12 -1.77
N LEU A 173 0.80 -10.18 -1.79
CA LEU A 173 0.60 -9.18 -2.84
C LEU A 173 0.92 -7.80 -2.26
N LEU A 174 1.95 -7.14 -2.80
CA LEU A 174 2.28 -5.76 -2.44
C LEU A 174 1.53 -4.82 -3.39
N THR A 175 0.77 -3.88 -2.85
CA THR A 175 -0.01 -2.90 -3.62
C THR A 175 0.87 -1.72 -4.01
N PRO A 176 1.18 -1.53 -5.30
CA PRO A 176 2.00 -0.40 -5.74
C PRO A 176 1.28 0.93 -5.44
N PRO A 177 1.96 1.95 -4.88
CA PRO A 177 1.34 3.23 -4.52
C PRO A 177 0.99 4.09 -5.74
N SER A 178 1.61 3.86 -6.90
CA SER A 178 1.31 4.57 -8.14
C SER A 178 1.59 3.75 -9.39
N THR A 179 1.17 4.26 -10.54
CA THR A 179 1.41 3.64 -11.85
C THR A 179 2.88 3.31 -12.06
N ASN A 180 3.15 2.07 -12.48
CA ASN A 180 4.50 1.57 -12.76
C ASN A 180 5.50 1.63 -11.59
N THR A 181 5.06 1.81 -10.34
CA THR A 181 5.99 1.78 -9.20
C THR A 181 6.75 0.45 -9.13
N LEU A 182 6.11 -0.68 -9.48
CA LEU A 182 6.79 -1.97 -9.54
C LEU A 182 7.91 -2.00 -10.60
N GLY A 183 7.66 -1.43 -11.78
CA GLY A 183 8.68 -1.33 -12.82
C GLY A 183 9.86 -0.49 -12.38
N VAL A 184 9.60 0.67 -11.76
CA VAL A 184 10.64 1.53 -11.18
C VAL A 184 11.42 0.82 -10.08
N ALA A 185 10.74 0.18 -9.13
CA ALA A 185 11.37 -0.54 -8.02
C ALA A 185 12.21 -1.74 -8.48
N LEU A 186 11.85 -2.35 -9.62
CA LEU A 186 12.69 -3.36 -10.24
C LEU A 186 13.88 -2.71 -10.93
N LEU A 187 13.72 -1.65 -11.72
CA LEU A 187 14.79 -1.16 -12.60
C LEU A 187 15.79 -0.24 -11.91
N CYS A 188 15.33 0.66 -11.06
CA CYS A 188 16.14 1.72 -10.48
C CYS A 188 16.85 1.26 -9.20
N ASP A 189 18.08 1.74 -9.03
CA ASP A 189 18.82 1.65 -7.78
C ASP A 189 18.69 2.98 -7.01
N LEU A 190 18.75 2.91 -5.68
CA LEU A 190 18.69 4.08 -4.81
C LEU A 190 20.01 4.21 -4.06
N ASP A 191 20.59 5.40 -4.10
CA ASP A 191 21.73 5.77 -3.25
C ASP A 191 21.25 6.12 -1.84
N GLU A 192 22.11 5.92 -0.83
CA GLU A 192 21.78 6.25 0.57
C GLU A 192 21.64 7.76 0.79
N GLU A 193 22.42 8.55 0.04
CA GLU A 193 22.46 10.01 0.16
C GLU A 193 21.84 10.68 -1.07
N LYS A 194 21.00 11.69 -0.80
CA LYS A 194 20.48 12.57 -1.84
C LYS A 194 21.61 13.44 -2.39
N GLY A 195 21.69 13.60 -3.71
CA GLY A 195 22.60 14.56 -4.34
C GLY A 195 22.28 16.03 -4.04
N GLU A 196 23.26 16.91 -4.27
CA GLU A 196 23.13 18.37 -4.04
C GLU A 196 22.13 19.05 -4.98
N TYR A 197 21.98 18.52 -6.19
CA TYR A 197 21.06 19.01 -7.21
C TYR A 197 20.15 17.89 -7.69
N THR A 198 18.84 18.10 -7.67
CA THR A 198 17.86 17.08 -8.06
C THR A 198 17.03 17.49 -9.27
N ILE A 199 16.83 16.52 -10.17
CA ILE A 199 15.91 16.62 -11.28
C ILE A 199 14.66 15.82 -10.92
N GLY A 200 13.54 16.53 -10.70
CA GLY A 200 12.25 15.90 -10.39
C GLY A 200 11.50 15.57 -11.68
N TYR A 201 11.20 14.28 -11.92
CA TYR A 201 10.30 13.86 -12.99
C TYR A 201 8.89 13.67 -12.45
N ASN A 202 7.97 14.55 -12.82
CA ASN A 202 6.60 14.61 -12.30
C ASN A 202 6.55 14.69 -10.75
N THR A 203 7.58 15.28 -10.16
CA THR A 203 7.79 15.47 -8.72
C THR A 203 8.69 16.69 -8.48
N GLN A 204 8.80 17.15 -7.24
CA GLN A 204 9.65 18.28 -6.87
C GLN A 204 11.15 17.99 -7.09
N GLY A 205 11.88 19.02 -7.53
CA GLY A 205 13.33 19.05 -7.62
C GLY A 205 13.83 20.45 -7.94
N ASP A 206 15.15 20.66 -7.95
CA ASP A 206 15.76 21.94 -8.34
C ASP A 206 15.47 22.27 -9.81
N PHE A 207 15.36 21.24 -10.66
CA PHE A 207 14.79 21.33 -12.01
C PHE A 207 13.66 20.32 -12.16
N ILE A 208 12.57 20.72 -12.81
CA ILE A 208 11.33 19.94 -12.83
C ILE A 208 10.98 19.60 -14.27
N LEU A 209 11.04 18.31 -14.57
CA LEU A 209 10.51 17.71 -15.79
C LEU A 209 9.07 17.30 -15.50
N SER A 210 8.07 17.92 -16.13
CA SER A 210 6.69 17.55 -15.85
C SER A 210 5.76 17.68 -17.03
N SER A 211 4.71 16.86 -17.03
CA SER A 211 3.54 17.02 -17.91
C SER A 211 2.51 18.01 -17.38
N LEU A 212 2.72 18.61 -16.20
CA LEU A 212 1.94 19.73 -15.67
C LEU A 212 2.61 21.06 -16.01
N PRO A 213 2.09 21.83 -16.99
CA PRO A 213 2.76 23.05 -17.47
C PRO A 213 3.05 24.07 -16.37
N GLU A 214 2.16 24.20 -15.40
CA GLU A 214 2.28 25.15 -14.29
C GLU A 214 3.39 24.80 -13.28
N ARG A 215 3.91 23.56 -13.31
CA ARG A 215 4.99 23.10 -12.42
C ARG A 215 6.29 22.77 -13.18
N ALA A 216 6.24 22.69 -14.51
CA ALA A 216 7.37 22.26 -15.32
C ALA A 216 8.37 23.40 -15.58
N HIS A 217 9.63 23.13 -15.31
CA HIS A 217 10.75 23.88 -15.90
C HIS A 217 11.00 23.43 -17.35
N LEU A 218 10.80 22.14 -17.63
CA LEU A 218 10.74 21.57 -18.98
C LEU A 218 9.50 20.68 -19.09
N LEU A 219 8.68 20.97 -20.10
CA LEU A 219 7.47 20.19 -20.36
C LEU A 219 7.85 18.79 -20.86
N MET A 220 7.20 17.77 -20.32
CA MET A 220 7.29 16.36 -20.71
C MET A 220 5.94 15.87 -21.22
N PRO A 221 5.89 14.81 -22.04
CA PRO A 221 4.63 14.24 -22.51
C PRO A 221 3.76 13.74 -21.35
N ALA A 222 2.45 13.97 -21.41
CA ALA A 222 1.51 13.33 -20.49
C ALA A 222 1.40 11.82 -20.74
N LEU A 223 0.84 11.07 -19.80
CA LEU A 223 0.77 9.60 -19.89
C LEU A 223 0.12 9.10 -21.19
N ASN A 224 -0.93 9.78 -21.65
CA ASN A 224 -1.65 9.45 -22.90
C ASN A 224 -0.94 9.94 -24.17
N GLN A 225 0.25 10.53 -24.05
CA GLN A 225 1.12 10.96 -25.14
C GLN A 225 2.44 10.17 -25.18
N GLN A 226 2.62 9.23 -24.24
CA GLN A 226 3.84 8.43 -24.14
C GLN A 226 3.68 7.09 -24.84
N GLU A 227 4.80 6.58 -25.37
CA GLU A 227 4.94 5.23 -25.89
C GLU A 227 6.02 4.48 -25.10
N GLY A 228 5.77 3.24 -24.74
CA GLY A 228 6.69 2.43 -23.95
C GLY A 228 5.99 1.32 -23.19
N THR A 229 6.57 0.86 -22.08
CA THR A 229 6.01 -0.24 -21.30
C THR A 229 5.89 0.09 -19.82
N PHE A 230 4.92 -0.54 -19.14
CA PHE A 230 4.81 -0.54 -17.68
C PHE A 230 4.81 -1.95 -17.12
N THR A 231 5.28 -2.09 -15.89
CA THR A 231 5.11 -3.31 -15.09
C THR A 231 3.93 -3.13 -14.13
N ASN A 232 2.85 -3.87 -14.34
CA ASN A 232 1.64 -3.80 -13.52
C ASN A 232 1.74 -4.68 -12.26
N ILE A 233 0.73 -4.60 -11.38
CA ILE A 233 0.69 -5.35 -10.11
C ILE A 233 0.74 -6.88 -10.29
N ASP A 234 0.29 -7.38 -11.44
CA ASP A 234 0.32 -8.81 -11.80
C ASP A 234 1.70 -9.26 -12.32
N LYS A 235 2.73 -8.41 -12.18
CA LYS A 235 4.09 -8.65 -12.68
C LYS A 235 4.13 -8.86 -14.19
N ARG A 236 3.26 -8.17 -14.93
CA ARG A 236 3.25 -8.16 -16.39
C ARG A 236 3.86 -6.87 -16.91
N VAL A 237 4.75 -7.00 -17.88
CA VAL A 237 5.22 -5.90 -18.70
C VAL A 237 4.20 -5.71 -19.81
N ILE A 238 3.48 -4.59 -19.80
CA ILE A 238 2.39 -4.28 -20.74
C ILE A 238 2.76 -3.10 -21.63
N PRO A 239 2.36 -3.10 -22.92
CA PRO A 239 2.60 -1.98 -23.81
C PRO A 239 1.67 -0.79 -23.49
N LEU A 240 2.21 0.40 -23.65
CA LEU A 240 1.52 1.68 -23.65
C LEU A 240 1.72 2.32 -25.03
N HIS A 241 0.61 2.61 -25.71
CA HIS A 241 0.62 3.36 -26.96
C HIS A 241 0.07 4.77 -26.72
N PRO A 242 0.60 5.79 -27.42
CA PRO A 242 0.12 7.14 -27.31
C PRO A 242 -1.27 7.26 -27.93
N ALA A 243 -2.17 7.95 -27.23
CA ALA A 243 -3.50 8.30 -27.72
C ALA A 243 -3.54 9.68 -28.37
N LEU A 244 -2.60 10.56 -28.01
CA LEU A 244 -2.46 11.91 -28.54
C LEU A 244 -1.01 12.17 -28.98
N PRO A 245 -0.79 12.99 -30.01
CA PRO A 245 0.55 13.39 -30.39
C PRO A 245 1.18 14.31 -29.33
N TYR A 246 2.51 14.36 -29.33
CA TYR A 246 3.30 15.31 -28.57
C TYR A 246 4.49 15.75 -29.42
N GLU A 247 4.68 17.07 -29.54
CA GLU A 247 5.68 17.68 -30.43
C GLU A 247 6.81 18.38 -29.65
N GLY A 248 6.91 18.11 -28.34
CA GLY A 248 7.95 18.65 -27.47
C GLY A 248 9.10 17.66 -27.21
N TYR A 249 9.99 18.03 -26.30
CA TYR A 249 11.08 17.16 -25.86
C TYR A 249 10.59 16.02 -24.97
N GLU A 250 11.16 14.84 -25.15
CA GLU A 250 10.96 13.65 -24.31
C GLU A 250 12.25 13.21 -23.60
N LEU A 251 12.13 12.27 -22.67
CA LEU A 251 13.30 11.72 -21.95
C LEU A 251 14.34 11.11 -22.89
N ASN A 252 13.92 10.55 -24.02
CA ASN A 252 14.83 9.98 -24.98
C ASN A 252 15.69 11.04 -25.70
N ASP A 253 15.19 12.26 -25.89
CA ASP A 253 16.01 13.36 -26.42
C ASP A 253 17.13 13.74 -25.46
N ILE A 254 16.84 13.74 -24.16
CA ILE A 254 17.84 13.95 -23.10
C ILE A 254 18.86 12.81 -23.13
N ALA A 255 18.41 11.55 -23.23
CA ALA A 255 19.28 10.39 -23.33
C ALA A 255 20.21 10.49 -24.55
N LYS A 256 19.70 10.89 -25.71
CA LYS A 256 20.50 11.13 -26.93
C LYS A 256 21.54 12.23 -26.73
N ALA A 257 21.16 13.34 -26.09
CA ALA A 257 22.09 14.41 -25.77
C ALA A 257 23.21 13.96 -24.81
N LEU A 258 22.95 12.96 -23.97
CA LEU A 258 23.92 12.32 -23.08
C LEU A 258 24.72 11.18 -23.74
N GLY A 259 24.48 10.90 -25.03
CA GLY A 259 25.25 9.95 -25.83
C GLY A 259 24.63 8.54 -25.96
N LEU A 260 23.41 8.33 -25.47
CA LEU A 260 22.64 7.12 -25.80
C LEU A 260 22.20 7.16 -27.27
N LYS A 261 22.00 5.99 -27.88
CA LYS A 261 21.86 5.88 -29.35
C LYS A 261 20.49 5.39 -29.82
N GLU A 262 19.59 5.02 -28.91
CA GLU A 262 18.28 4.52 -29.33
C GLU A 262 17.43 5.62 -29.96
N GLU A 263 16.88 5.33 -31.13
CA GLU A 263 16.04 6.27 -31.86
C GLU A 263 14.73 6.56 -31.14
N HIS A 264 14.11 5.54 -30.53
CA HIS A 264 12.84 5.64 -29.83
C HIS A 264 12.90 4.98 -28.45
N THR A 265 12.10 5.48 -27.51
CA THR A 265 11.99 4.92 -26.14
C THR A 265 11.64 3.42 -26.16
N ILE A 266 10.81 2.98 -27.11
CA ILE A 266 10.39 1.58 -27.22
C ILE A 266 11.54 0.61 -27.51
N HIS A 267 12.64 1.07 -28.12
CA HIS A 267 13.80 0.23 -28.42
C HIS A 267 14.58 -0.20 -27.16
N TYR A 268 14.37 0.46 -26.03
CA TYR A 268 14.91 0.01 -24.74
C TYR A 268 14.15 -1.20 -24.16
N THR A 269 12.94 -1.52 -24.63
CA THR A 269 12.12 -2.64 -24.13
C THR A 269 12.86 -4.00 -24.15
N PRO A 270 13.47 -4.44 -25.26
CA PRO A 270 14.23 -5.70 -25.27
C PRO A 270 15.53 -5.64 -24.45
N LEU A 271 15.99 -4.44 -24.07
CA LEU A 271 17.21 -4.22 -23.29
C LEU A 271 16.97 -4.23 -21.78
N LEU A 272 15.72 -4.42 -21.33
CA LEU A 272 15.40 -4.52 -19.91
C LEU A 272 16.10 -5.74 -19.26
N PRO A 273 16.52 -5.62 -17.99
CA PRO A 273 17.41 -6.58 -17.33
C PRO A 273 16.79 -7.95 -17.14
N LYS A 274 17.35 -8.98 -17.79
CA LYS A 274 16.87 -10.37 -17.72
C LYS A 274 16.96 -10.96 -16.32
N GLU A 275 18.00 -10.57 -15.58
CA GLU A 275 18.23 -10.94 -14.19
C GLU A 275 17.12 -10.43 -13.24
N LYS A 276 16.34 -9.43 -13.66
CA LYS A 276 15.15 -8.96 -12.92
C LYS A 276 13.84 -9.54 -13.47
N GLY A 277 13.94 -10.55 -14.35
CA GLY A 277 12.81 -11.29 -14.91
C GLY A 277 12.27 -10.73 -16.22
N PHE A 278 12.86 -9.67 -16.78
CA PHE A 278 12.40 -9.12 -18.07
C PHE A 278 12.79 -10.05 -19.23
N LEU A 279 12.00 -10.02 -20.31
CA LEU A 279 12.23 -10.81 -21.51
C LEU A 279 12.76 -9.91 -22.63
N GLU A 280 13.68 -10.43 -23.44
CA GLU A 280 14.19 -9.75 -24.63
C GLU A 280 13.16 -9.85 -25.77
N VAL A 281 12.07 -9.10 -25.64
CA VAL A 281 10.98 -9.04 -26.62
C VAL A 281 10.86 -7.60 -27.12
N ALA A 282 10.88 -7.43 -28.44
CA ALA A 282 10.68 -6.12 -29.05
C ALA A 282 9.27 -5.58 -28.74
N PHE A 283 9.15 -4.27 -28.54
CA PHE A 283 7.89 -3.61 -28.21
C PHE A 283 6.76 -3.96 -29.19
N ASP A 284 7.02 -3.87 -30.50
CA ASP A 284 6.03 -4.16 -31.55
C ASP A 284 5.59 -5.63 -31.61
N SER A 285 6.31 -6.52 -30.92
CA SER A 285 5.95 -7.93 -30.78
C SER A 285 5.11 -8.22 -29.54
N LEU A 286 4.88 -7.21 -28.68
CA LEU A 286 4.07 -7.38 -27.48
C LEU A 286 2.59 -7.53 -27.87
N PRO A 287 1.92 -8.62 -27.47
CA PRO A 287 0.47 -8.73 -27.65
C PRO A 287 -0.24 -7.62 -26.88
N ASN A 288 -1.39 -7.16 -27.37
CA ASN A 288 -2.14 -6.07 -26.75
C ASN A 288 -3.66 -6.26 -26.89
N HIS A 289 -4.18 -7.36 -26.34
CA HIS A 289 -5.60 -7.67 -26.38
C HIS A 289 -6.07 -8.42 -25.12
N TYR A 290 -7.38 -8.57 -25.02
CA TYR A 290 -8.05 -9.47 -24.07
C TYR A 290 -8.76 -10.56 -24.85
N GLU A 291 -8.82 -11.76 -24.28
CA GLU A 291 -9.65 -12.85 -24.81
C GLU A 291 -11.13 -12.63 -24.48
N ASN A 292 -12.01 -13.40 -25.12
CA ASN A 292 -13.46 -13.29 -24.91
C ASN A 292 -13.92 -13.61 -23.48
N ASP A 293 -13.12 -14.36 -22.73
CA ASP A 293 -13.37 -14.67 -21.32
C ASP A 293 -12.83 -13.59 -20.36
N GLY A 294 -12.26 -12.50 -20.91
CA GLY A 294 -11.63 -11.42 -20.16
C GLY A 294 -10.18 -11.68 -19.77
N SER A 295 -9.59 -12.82 -20.17
CA SER A 295 -8.18 -13.10 -19.90
C SER A 295 -7.28 -12.06 -20.56
N GLU A 296 -6.42 -11.44 -19.77
CA GLU A 296 -5.45 -10.47 -20.26
C GLU A 296 -4.33 -11.16 -21.03
N LYS A 297 -4.10 -10.72 -22.28
CA LYS A 297 -2.96 -11.16 -23.12
C LYS A 297 -2.01 -10.03 -23.42
N ARG A 298 -2.10 -8.90 -22.70
CA ARG A 298 -1.20 -7.77 -22.92
C ARG A 298 0.22 -8.11 -22.44
N GLY A 299 1.19 -7.84 -23.30
CA GLY A 299 2.61 -8.08 -23.12
C GLY A 299 2.97 -9.46 -22.55
N TYR A 300 3.86 -9.52 -21.56
CA TYR A 300 4.34 -10.77 -20.98
C TYR A 300 4.47 -10.73 -19.45
N GLU A 301 4.44 -11.89 -18.80
CA GLU A 301 4.76 -12.06 -17.37
C GLU A 301 6.27 -12.07 -17.17
N LEU A 302 6.74 -11.39 -16.11
CA LEU A 302 8.13 -11.47 -15.69
C LEU A 302 8.50 -12.93 -15.41
N ALA A 303 9.62 -13.37 -15.99
CA ALA A 303 10.18 -14.68 -15.72
C ALA A 303 10.56 -14.79 -14.23
N PRO A 304 10.35 -15.96 -13.61
CA PRO A 304 10.87 -16.24 -12.28
C PRO A 304 12.39 -16.05 -12.27
N VAL A 305 12.86 -15.13 -11.44
CA VAL A 305 14.29 -14.93 -11.22
C VAL A 305 14.78 -16.07 -10.34
N VAL A 306 15.47 -17.04 -10.95
CA VAL A 306 16.17 -18.12 -10.24
C VAL A 306 17.59 -17.66 -9.98
N ASP A 307 17.77 -16.50 -9.33
CA ASP A 307 19.12 -16.15 -8.90
C ASP A 307 19.51 -17.09 -7.77
N GLY A 308 20.65 -17.76 -7.97
CA GLY A 308 21.19 -18.76 -7.06
C GLY A 308 21.21 -18.20 -5.66
N VAL A 309 20.42 -18.81 -4.78
CA VAL A 309 20.30 -18.52 -3.35
C VAL A 309 21.67 -18.06 -2.84
N LYS A 310 21.87 -16.74 -2.69
CA LYS A 310 22.96 -16.25 -1.86
C LYS A 310 22.77 -16.97 -0.53
N LYS A 311 23.85 -17.63 -0.07
CA LYS A 311 23.92 -18.39 1.20
C LYS A 311 22.93 -17.80 2.19
N GLU A 312 22.05 -18.63 2.74
CA GLU A 312 21.02 -18.25 3.71
C GLU A 312 21.53 -17.14 4.64
N GLU A 313 21.22 -15.88 4.29
CA GLU A 313 21.29 -14.84 5.28
C GLU A 313 20.13 -15.14 6.22
N VAL A 314 20.50 -15.50 7.45
CA VAL A 314 19.53 -15.55 8.53
C VAL A 314 18.96 -14.15 8.60
N LEU A 315 17.69 -14.00 8.21
CA LEU A 315 16.98 -12.74 8.35
C LEU A 315 16.84 -12.46 9.84
N GLU A 316 17.76 -11.69 10.39
CA GLU A 316 17.70 -11.27 11.78
C GLU A 316 16.50 -10.36 11.95
N LEU A 317 15.51 -10.88 12.67
CA LEU A 317 14.36 -10.11 13.12
C LEU A 317 14.80 -9.23 14.28
N GLU A 318 14.30 -8.02 14.29
CA GLU A 318 14.43 -7.14 15.44
C GLU A 318 13.16 -7.25 16.29
N ILE A 319 13.30 -7.06 17.61
CA ILE A 319 12.18 -7.06 18.55
C ILE A 319 11.16 -6.00 18.11
N PRO A 320 9.89 -6.37 17.83
CA PRO A 320 8.87 -5.39 17.52
C PRO A 320 8.72 -4.34 18.63
N LYS A 321 8.64 -3.07 18.23
CA LYS A 321 8.58 -1.94 19.16
C LYS A 321 7.16 -1.41 19.28
N GLU A 322 6.69 -1.27 20.51
CA GLU A 322 5.42 -0.59 20.79
C GLU A 322 5.64 0.92 20.90
N ARG A 323 4.75 1.68 20.25
CA ARG A 323 4.68 3.15 20.35
C ARG A 323 3.32 3.56 20.87
N GLU A 324 3.07 3.30 22.15
CA GLU A 324 1.81 3.68 22.82
C GLU A 324 1.62 5.20 22.93
N ASP A 325 2.71 5.97 22.78
CA ASP A 325 2.73 7.43 22.77
C ASP A 325 2.12 8.05 21.51
N PHE A 326 2.06 7.29 20.40
CA PHE A 326 1.62 7.83 19.12
C PHE A 326 0.09 7.80 19.00
N LYS A 327 -0.55 8.96 19.16
CA LYS A 327 -2.01 9.13 19.09
C LYS A 327 -2.44 9.88 17.84
N ALA A 328 -2.38 9.23 16.67
CA ALA A 328 -2.86 9.85 15.44
C ALA A 328 -4.37 10.10 15.47
N ASN A 329 -4.80 11.18 14.84
CA ASN A 329 -6.22 11.52 14.61
C ASN A 329 -6.49 11.85 13.12
N ALA A 330 -5.46 11.82 12.27
CA ALA A 330 -5.58 12.08 10.85
C ALA A 330 -4.86 11.01 10.03
N TYR A 331 -5.41 10.75 8.85
CA TYR A 331 -4.90 9.80 7.87
C TYR A 331 -4.86 10.45 6.48
N ALA A 332 -3.72 10.37 5.80
CA ALA A 332 -3.53 10.85 4.45
C ALA A 332 -4.25 9.91 3.48
N ARG A 333 -5.37 10.35 2.93
CA ARG A 333 -6.20 9.53 2.05
C ARG A 333 -6.88 10.37 0.99
N ASN A 334 -6.62 10.00 -0.24
CA ASN A 334 -7.23 10.60 -1.41
C ASN A 334 -8.63 10.01 -1.65
N PRO A 335 -9.59 10.79 -2.17
CA PRO A 335 -10.86 10.24 -2.65
C PRO A 335 -10.64 9.21 -3.76
N GLU A 336 -11.51 8.19 -3.85
CA GLU A 336 -11.39 7.08 -4.83
C GLU A 336 -11.17 7.54 -6.29
N SER A 337 -11.75 8.68 -6.68
CA SER A 337 -11.66 9.19 -8.05
C SER A 337 -10.67 10.34 -8.22
N GLN A 338 -10.08 10.85 -7.13
CA GLN A 338 -9.14 11.99 -7.14
C GLN A 338 -7.88 11.63 -6.36
N PHE A 339 -6.83 11.24 -7.06
CA PHE A 339 -5.67 10.58 -6.45
C PHE A 339 -4.32 11.11 -6.94
N SER A 340 -4.31 12.12 -7.82
CA SER A 340 -3.08 12.77 -8.24
C SER A 340 -3.29 14.23 -8.65
N PRO A 341 -2.20 15.01 -8.82
CA PRO A 341 -2.30 16.37 -9.36
C PRO A 341 -2.92 16.41 -10.77
N TRP A 342 -2.83 15.33 -11.54
CA TRP A 342 -3.46 15.21 -12.86
C TRP A 342 -4.98 15.02 -12.79
N SER A 343 -5.47 14.20 -11.86
CA SER A 343 -6.91 14.01 -11.69
C SER A 343 -7.59 15.31 -11.21
N ALA A 344 -6.88 16.12 -10.43
CA ALA A 344 -7.35 17.42 -9.95
C ALA A 344 -7.72 18.39 -11.09
N ARG A 345 -7.13 18.21 -12.27
CA ARG A 345 -7.41 19.03 -13.47
C ARG A 345 -8.68 18.62 -14.21
N SER A 346 -9.26 17.47 -13.87
CA SER A 346 -10.49 17.00 -14.51
C SER A 346 -11.69 17.81 -14.05
N SER A 347 -12.40 18.44 -14.99
CA SER A 347 -13.65 19.15 -14.72
C SER A 347 -14.86 18.22 -14.52
N ILE A 348 -14.71 16.93 -14.81
CA ILE A 348 -15.81 15.94 -14.74
C ILE A 348 -15.87 15.27 -13.37
N LEU A 349 -14.73 15.15 -12.68
CA LEU A 349 -14.64 14.51 -11.38
C LEU A 349 -15.32 15.35 -10.31
N GLN A 350 -16.17 14.71 -9.51
CA GLN A 350 -17.01 15.39 -8.51
C GLN A 350 -16.37 15.42 -7.12
N ALA A 351 -15.43 14.51 -6.85
CA ALA A 351 -14.69 14.52 -5.60
C ALA A 351 -13.80 15.77 -5.51
N LYS A 352 -13.71 16.34 -4.31
CA LYS A 352 -13.03 17.61 -4.05
C LYS A 352 -11.87 17.40 -3.07
N ALA A 353 -10.90 18.30 -3.12
CA ALA A 353 -9.85 18.36 -2.11
C ALA A 353 -10.51 18.82 -0.81
N GLY A 354 -10.22 18.14 0.28
CA GLY A 354 -10.85 18.39 1.56
C GLY A 354 -10.48 17.41 2.65
N ILE A 355 -11.17 17.58 3.76
CA ILE A 355 -11.08 16.71 4.93
C ILE A 355 -12.36 15.90 4.98
N TYR A 356 -12.25 14.58 5.03
CA TYR A 356 -13.37 13.65 5.09
C TYR A 356 -13.47 13.09 6.51
N ALA A 357 -14.66 13.15 7.08
CA ALA A 357 -14.93 12.73 8.45
C ALA A 357 -16.16 11.81 8.52
N SER A 358 -16.18 10.91 9.49
CA SER A 358 -17.37 10.10 9.78
C SER A 358 -18.45 10.98 10.42
N SER A 359 -19.70 10.53 10.44
CA SER A 359 -20.76 11.24 11.17
C SER A 359 -20.40 11.46 12.65
N ALA A 360 -19.82 10.46 13.30
CA ALA A 360 -19.39 10.55 14.71
C ALA A 360 -18.30 11.62 14.91
N MET A 361 -17.33 11.71 13.99
CA MET A 361 -16.28 12.73 14.05
C MET A 361 -16.82 14.14 13.78
N MET A 362 -17.79 14.28 12.88
CA MET A 362 -18.43 15.59 12.65
C MET A 362 -19.23 16.06 13.88
N GLU A 363 -19.95 15.14 14.52
CA GLU A 363 -20.68 15.40 15.77
C GLU A 363 -19.72 15.79 16.92
N SER A 364 -18.59 15.11 17.07
CA SER A 364 -17.60 15.42 18.12
C SER A 364 -16.94 16.79 17.91
N LEU A 365 -16.75 17.22 16.66
CA LEU A 365 -16.29 18.56 16.31
C LEU A 365 -17.42 19.62 16.38
N GLY A 366 -18.68 19.20 16.40
CA GLY A 366 -19.85 20.06 16.28
C GLY A 366 -19.82 20.87 14.99
N MET A 367 -19.48 20.22 13.86
CA MET A 367 -19.33 20.85 12.54
C MET A 367 -20.20 20.17 11.49
N GLU A 368 -20.60 20.94 10.48
CA GLU A 368 -21.38 20.47 9.33
C GLU A 368 -20.53 20.39 8.04
N ALA A 369 -21.04 19.64 7.06
CA ALA A 369 -20.34 19.48 5.80
C ALA A 369 -20.33 20.81 5.02
N GLY A 370 -19.18 21.17 4.48
CA GLY A 370 -18.93 22.44 3.79
C GLY A 370 -18.27 23.49 4.67
N GLU A 371 -18.25 23.33 5.99
CA GLU A 371 -17.48 24.22 6.87
C GLU A 371 -15.98 24.00 6.71
N GLU A 372 -15.19 25.05 6.92
CA GLU A 372 -13.73 24.97 6.81
C GLU A 372 -13.08 24.59 8.15
N LEU A 373 -12.15 23.64 8.08
CA LEU A 373 -11.39 23.15 9.21
C LEU A 373 -9.91 23.47 9.00
N ARG A 374 -9.30 24.10 10.01
CA ARG A 374 -7.86 24.37 10.04
C ARG A 374 -7.17 23.24 10.79
N LEU A 375 -6.26 22.56 10.10
CA LEU A 375 -5.38 21.53 10.64
C LEU A 375 -3.98 22.10 10.78
N GLU A 376 -3.41 21.99 11.98
CA GLU A 376 -2.02 22.34 12.26
C GLU A 376 -1.24 21.05 12.53
N GLY A 377 -0.25 20.80 11.69
CA GLY A 377 0.65 19.66 11.75
C GLY A 377 2.09 20.05 12.08
N PRO A 378 3.03 19.10 12.00
CA PRO A 378 4.41 19.31 12.46
C PRO A 378 5.18 20.38 11.68
N GLU A 379 4.93 20.52 10.38
CA GLU A 379 5.69 21.41 9.49
C GLU A 379 4.84 22.54 8.88
N GLY A 380 3.56 22.63 9.25
CA GLY A 380 2.71 23.70 8.75
C GLY A 380 1.23 23.51 9.07
N SER A 381 0.39 24.29 8.40
CA SER A 381 -1.06 24.22 8.58
C SER A 381 -1.80 24.34 7.26
N LEU A 382 -2.93 23.65 7.14
CA LEU A 382 -3.84 23.75 6.00
C LEU A 382 -5.25 24.10 6.48
N THR A 383 -5.98 24.86 5.68
CA THR A 383 -7.42 25.09 5.89
C THR A 383 -8.16 24.50 4.70
N LEU A 384 -9.03 23.54 4.95
CA LEU A 384 -9.70 22.75 3.92
C LEU A 384 -11.18 22.56 4.29
N PRO A 385 -12.08 22.44 3.29
CA PRO A 385 -13.48 22.15 3.54
C PRO A 385 -13.67 20.74 4.11
N LEU A 386 -14.61 20.62 5.05
CA LEU A 386 -15.01 19.37 5.68
C LEU A 386 -16.13 18.69 4.87
N TYR A 387 -16.00 17.40 4.63
CA TYR A 387 -16.97 16.57 3.94
C TYR A 387 -17.34 15.34 4.78
N LEU A 388 -18.60 14.92 4.65
CA LEU A 388 -19.07 13.67 5.24
C LEU A 388 -18.61 12.48 4.39
N ASP A 389 -17.95 11.51 5.03
CA ASP A 389 -17.78 10.16 4.49
C ASP A 389 -18.66 9.19 5.29
N ALA A 390 -19.82 8.86 4.71
CA ALA A 390 -20.80 7.95 5.33
C ALA A 390 -20.30 6.50 5.46
N SER A 391 -19.24 6.13 4.75
CA SER A 391 -18.65 4.79 4.80
C SER A 391 -17.54 4.66 5.84
N MET A 392 -17.00 5.76 6.34
CA MET A 392 -15.97 5.76 7.38
C MET A 392 -16.60 5.65 8.77
N GLU A 393 -15.91 4.97 9.68
CA GLU A 393 -16.26 4.97 11.12
C GLU A 393 -15.10 5.48 11.98
N GLY A 394 -15.42 5.82 13.22
CA GLY A 394 -14.45 6.27 14.22
C GLY A 394 -14.15 7.76 14.16
N GLU A 395 -13.28 8.21 15.05
CA GLU A 395 -12.92 9.61 15.27
C GLU A 395 -11.61 9.97 14.55
N PHE A 396 -11.59 9.75 13.23
CA PHE A 396 -10.44 10.08 12.38
C PHE A 396 -10.81 11.10 11.29
N LEU A 397 -9.82 11.88 10.89
CA LEU A 397 -9.88 12.79 9.74
C LEU A 397 -9.10 12.21 8.57
N ALA A 398 -9.78 11.92 7.46
CA ALA A 398 -9.12 11.55 6.21
C ALA A 398 -8.81 12.82 5.40
N VAL A 399 -7.53 13.12 5.19
CA VAL A 399 -7.08 14.36 4.54
C VAL A 399 -6.64 14.04 3.11
N SER A 400 -7.24 14.70 2.12
CA SER A 400 -6.78 14.58 0.73
C SER A 400 -5.39 15.19 0.57
N ILE A 401 -4.48 14.46 -0.08
CA ILE A 401 -3.08 14.86 -0.30
C ILE A 401 -2.70 14.93 -1.79
N TYR A 402 -3.63 14.62 -2.69
CA TYR A 402 -3.35 14.46 -4.13
C TYR A 402 -2.90 15.74 -4.84
N GLU A 403 -3.07 16.92 -4.25
CA GLU A 403 -2.59 18.17 -4.85
C GLU A 403 -1.08 18.38 -4.63
N HIS A 404 -0.47 17.59 -3.75
CA HIS A 404 0.96 17.63 -3.48
C HIS A 404 1.74 16.91 -4.56
N PHE A 405 2.85 17.53 -4.96
CA PHE A 405 3.66 17.12 -6.10
C PHE A 405 5.00 16.58 -5.64
N GLY A 406 4.93 15.57 -4.78
CA GLY A 406 6.10 14.86 -4.23
C GLY A 406 6.92 15.62 -3.17
N GLU A 407 6.45 16.79 -2.75
CA GLU A 407 6.97 17.48 -1.56
C GLU A 407 6.50 16.79 -0.28
N ALA A 408 7.29 16.94 0.79
CA ALA A 408 6.86 16.52 2.12
C ALA A 408 5.56 17.26 2.48
N HIS A 409 4.50 16.52 2.80
CA HIS A 409 3.23 17.14 3.14
C HIS A 409 3.35 17.80 4.52
N PRO A 410 2.94 19.08 4.71
CA PRO A 410 3.16 19.79 5.98
C PRO A 410 2.46 19.13 7.18
N LEU A 411 1.39 18.38 6.93
CA LEU A 411 0.68 17.57 7.93
C LEU A 411 1.23 16.13 8.08
N PHE A 412 1.94 15.60 7.07
CA PHE A 412 2.47 14.22 7.01
C PHE A 412 3.92 14.23 6.49
N PRO A 413 4.87 14.86 7.20
CA PRO A 413 6.19 15.16 6.64
C PRO A 413 7.11 13.93 6.51
N THR A 414 6.86 12.88 7.28
CA THR A 414 7.69 11.67 7.27
C THR A 414 7.31 10.68 6.17
N GLY A 415 6.26 10.97 5.39
CA GLY A 415 5.67 10.04 4.43
C GLY A 415 4.78 8.96 5.05
N TYR A 416 4.87 8.72 6.37
CA TYR A 416 3.91 7.84 7.06
C TYR A 416 2.52 8.51 7.05
N PRO A 417 1.46 7.81 6.62
CA PRO A 417 0.19 8.47 6.30
C PRO A 417 -0.63 8.84 7.53
N PHE A 418 -0.16 8.59 8.75
CA PHE A 418 -0.85 8.97 9.98
C PHE A 418 -0.14 10.10 10.70
N SER A 419 -0.93 11.01 11.27
CA SER A 419 -0.41 12.16 12.02
C SER A 419 -1.35 12.56 13.16
N HIS A 420 -0.78 13.17 14.19
CA HIS A 420 -1.55 13.86 15.23
C HIS A 420 -1.60 15.35 14.89
N LEU A 421 -2.79 15.85 14.60
CA LEU A 421 -3.02 17.22 14.17
C LEU A 421 -3.82 17.99 15.22
N SER A 422 -3.46 19.26 15.42
CA SER A 422 -4.33 20.18 16.15
C SER A 422 -5.46 20.64 15.23
N VAL A 423 -6.69 20.51 15.71
CA VAL A 423 -7.91 20.77 14.94
C VAL A 423 -8.56 22.04 15.45
N LYS A 424 -8.74 23.03 14.57
CA LYS A 424 -9.40 24.31 14.89
C LYS A 424 -10.47 24.63 13.85
N LYS A 425 -11.63 25.10 14.30
CA LYS A 425 -12.62 25.71 13.40
C LYS A 425 -11.99 26.93 12.74
N ALA A 426 -12.10 27.04 11.41
CA ALA A 426 -11.70 28.27 10.74
C ALA A 426 -12.57 29.42 11.28
N LYS A 427 -11.95 30.59 11.52
CA LYS A 427 -12.73 31.78 11.89
C LYS A 427 -13.48 32.25 10.65
N SER A 428 -14.80 32.38 10.76
CA SER A 428 -15.66 32.96 9.74
C SER A 428 -15.39 34.46 9.52
#